data_AF-A0A494YZP2-F1
#
_entry.id   AF-A0A494YZP2-F1
#
_cell.length_a   1.000
_cell.length_b   1.000
_cell.length_c   1.000
_cell.angle_alpha   90.00
_cell.angle_beta   90.00
_cell.angle_gamma   90.00
#
_symmetry.space_group_name_H-M   'P 1'
#
loop_
_entity.id
_entity.type
_entity.pdbx_description
1 polymer ?
#
loop_
_entity_poly.entity_id
_entity_poly.type
_entity_poly.pdbx_seq_one_letter_code
_entity_poly.pdbx_strand_id
1 'polypeptide(L)'
;MVLFKKIPYKKLESVSFTSILQQLSIDFHSIPEAKCDERTLYITISLSYYSKKSICDLIFLLDRPTLAGAISLNEHYDPIRRFFMEHFDYTLCYEDEILIANTFMKTNRFKEIYTNYTSNIKRPHESIVRSSY
;
A
#
# COMPACT_ATOMS: atom_id res chain seq x y z
N MET A 1 -5.97 -47.63 11.88
CA MET A 1 -6.78 -46.61 12.60
C MET A 1 -5.79 -45.64 13.24
N VAL A 2 -5.58 -44.45 12.67
CA VAL A 2 -4.58 -43.49 13.16
C VAL A 2 -5.31 -42.40 13.95
N LEU A 3 -5.07 -42.34 15.25
CA LEU A 3 -5.61 -41.33 16.15
C LEU A 3 -4.76 -40.05 16.05
N PHE A 4 -5.31 -39.03 15.41
CA PHE A 4 -4.76 -37.68 15.47
C PHE A 4 -5.06 -37.06 16.83
N LYS A 5 -4.03 -36.94 17.68
CA LYS A 5 -4.10 -36.13 18.90
C LYS A 5 -4.26 -34.66 18.49
N LYS A 6 -5.44 -34.10 18.75
CA LYS A 6 -5.67 -32.65 18.67
C LYS A 6 -4.84 -31.96 19.75
N ILE A 7 -3.75 -31.32 19.34
CA ILE A 7 -3.00 -30.41 20.18
C ILE A 7 -3.87 -29.16 20.36
N PRO A 8 -4.17 -28.70 21.59
CA PRO A 8 -4.91 -27.48 21.78
C PRO A 8 -4.06 -26.31 21.27
N TYR A 9 -4.45 -25.71 20.15
CA TYR A 9 -3.90 -24.45 19.68
C TYR A 9 -4.15 -23.41 20.78
N LYS A 10 -3.06 -22.95 21.41
CA LYS A 10 -3.06 -21.78 22.28
C LYS A 10 -3.53 -20.62 21.41
N LYS A 11 -4.75 -20.13 21.66
CA LYS A 11 -5.32 -18.97 20.98
C LYS A 11 -4.51 -17.75 21.44
N LEU A 12 -3.43 -17.46 20.73
CA LEU A 12 -2.73 -16.18 20.85
C LEU A 12 -3.79 -15.13 20.49
N GLU A 13 -4.07 -14.19 21.38
CA GLU A 13 -5.01 -13.11 21.10
C GLU A 13 -4.53 -12.43 19.82
N SER A 14 -5.27 -12.63 18.72
CA SER A 14 -4.86 -12.14 17.41
C SER A 14 -4.91 -10.62 17.47
N VAL A 15 -3.75 -9.97 17.58
CA VAL A 15 -3.66 -8.53 17.41
C VAL A 15 -4.23 -8.21 16.03
N SER A 16 -5.30 -7.42 15.99
CA SER A 16 -5.92 -7.06 14.72
C SER A 16 -4.98 -6.16 13.93
N PHE A 17 -4.87 -6.36 12.61
CA PHE A 17 -4.01 -5.53 11.78
C PHE A 17 -4.35 -4.03 11.89
N THR A 18 -5.63 -3.70 12.07
CA THR A 18 -6.08 -2.33 12.30
C THR A 18 -5.43 -1.70 13.53
N SER A 19 -5.25 -2.45 14.61
CA SER A 19 -4.55 -1.98 15.83
C SER A 19 -3.06 -1.77 15.60
N ILE A 20 -2.44 -2.59 14.76
CA ILE A 20 -1.05 -2.40 14.33
C ILE A 20 -0.95 -1.13 13.49
N LEU A 21 -1.82 -0.98 12.50
CA LEU A 21 -1.83 0.14 11.58
C LEU A 21 -2.01 1.49 12.27
N GLN A 22 -2.83 1.55 13.33
CA GLN A 22 -3.01 2.75 14.16
C GLN A 22 -1.75 3.18 14.92
N GLN A 23 -0.80 2.27 15.15
CA GLN A 23 0.47 2.56 15.81
C GLN A 23 1.57 2.96 14.82
N LEU A 24 1.34 2.82 13.51
CA LEU A 24 2.31 3.14 12.47
C LEU A 24 2.15 4.58 12.00
N SER A 25 3.28 5.27 11.83
CA SER A 25 3.33 6.49 11.01
C SER A 25 3.55 6.09 9.56
N ILE A 26 2.72 6.61 8.66
CA ILE A 26 2.85 6.40 7.21
C ILE A 26 3.19 7.73 6.57
N ASP A 27 4.42 7.82 6.05
CA ASP A 27 4.95 9.05 5.49
C ASP A 27 5.34 8.84 4.02
N PHE A 28 5.13 9.88 3.21
CA PHE A 28 5.60 9.89 1.82
C PHE A 28 7.13 9.92 1.77
N HIS A 29 7.73 9.10 0.89
CA HIS A 29 9.17 9.11 0.66
C HIS A 29 9.52 9.65 -0.72
N SER A 30 9.07 8.99 -1.79
CA SER A 30 9.41 9.36 -3.17
C SER A 30 8.42 8.75 -4.18
N ILE A 31 8.53 9.18 -5.43
CA ILE A 31 7.84 8.57 -6.57
C ILE A 31 8.92 7.98 -7.47
N PRO A 32 9.00 6.65 -7.61
CA PRO A 32 9.91 6.04 -8.57
C PRO A 32 9.33 6.19 -9.98
N GLU A 33 9.52 7.36 -10.59
CA GLU A 33 8.93 7.73 -11.89
C GLU A 33 9.23 6.70 -12.99
N ALA A 34 10.41 6.08 -12.96
CA ALA A 34 10.79 5.02 -13.90
C ALA A 34 9.90 3.77 -13.85
N LYS A 35 9.18 3.54 -12.74
CA LYS A 35 8.22 2.44 -12.58
C LYS A 35 6.79 2.86 -12.95
N CYS A 36 6.51 4.16 -13.06
CA CYS A 36 5.16 4.66 -13.30
C CYS A 36 4.86 4.76 -14.79
N ASP A 37 3.61 4.53 -15.16
CA ASP A 37 3.12 4.69 -16.53
C ASP A 37 1.74 5.37 -16.55
N GLU A 38 1.07 5.36 -17.70
CA GLU A 38 -0.25 5.98 -17.90
C GLU A 38 -1.36 5.30 -17.07
N ARG A 39 -1.14 4.05 -16.62
CA ARG A 39 -2.14 3.21 -15.94
C ARG A 39 -1.73 2.86 -14.51
N THR A 40 -0.48 3.03 -14.15
CA THR A 40 0.08 2.62 -12.86
C THR A 40 0.88 3.77 -12.24
N LEU A 41 0.56 4.06 -10.99
CA LEU A 41 1.30 5.02 -10.17
C LEU A 41 1.99 4.26 -9.04
N TYR A 42 3.31 4.36 -8.99
CA TYR A 42 4.09 3.86 -7.86
C TYR A 42 4.40 4.98 -6.90
N ILE A 43 4.28 4.72 -5.60
CA ILE A 43 4.66 5.65 -4.54
C ILE A 43 5.44 4.89 -3.49
N THR A 44 6.68 5.30 -3.25
CA THR A 44 7.44 4.79 -2.11
C THR A 44 6.98 5.52 -0.86
N ILE A 45 6.54 4.75 0.12
CA ILE A 45 6.18 5.23 1.45
C ILE A 45 7.15 4.68 2.47
N SER A 46 7.18 5.32 3.63
CA SER A 46 7.86 4.79 4.79
C SER A 46 6.91 4.56 5.94
N LEU A 47 7.02 3.37 6.52
CA LEU A 47 6.29 2.92 7.70
C LEU A 47 7.23 3.02 8.90
N SER A 48 6.83 3.77 9.91
CA SER A 48 7.62 3.99 11.13
C SER A 48 6.88 3.48 12.36
N TYR A 49 7.59 2.75 13.21
CA TYR A 49 7.15 2.30 14.52
C TYR A 49 8.24 2.62 15.55
N TYR A 50 7.94 3.50 16.51
CA TYR A 50 8.93 4.08 17.41
C TYR A 50 10.16 4.63 16.65
N SER A 51 11.37 4.12 16.93
CA SER A 51 12.63 4.51 16.29
C SER A 51 12.99 3.66 15.07
N LYS A 52 12.11 2.74 14.66
CA LYS A 52 12.32 1.82 13.55
C LYS A 52 11.51 2.25 12.35
N LYS A 53 12.10 2.12 11.17
CA LYS A 53 11.53 2.57 9.91
C LYS A 53 11.81 1.51 8.84
N SER A 54 10.80 1.23 8.04
CA SER A 54 10.91 0.42 6.83
C SER A 54 10.27 1.16 5.67
N ILE A 55 10.76 0.90 4.46
CA ILE A 55 10.19 1.45 3.23
C ILE A 55 9.45 0.35 2.47
N CYS A 56 8.40 0.74 1.75
CA CYS A 56 7.74 -0.12 0.78
C CYS A 56 7.18 0.72 -0.36
N ASP A 57 7.04 0.10 -1.53
CA ASP A 57 6.40 0.73 -2.67
C ASP A 57 4.94 0.35 -2.70
N LEU A 58 4.06 1.34 -2.83
CA LEU A 58 2.66 1.15 -3.15
C LEU A 58 2.49 1.23 -4.67
N ILE A 59 1.66 0.36 -5.21
CA ILE A 59 1.20 0.41 -6.61
C ILE A 59 -0.28 0.79 -6.62
N PHE A 60 -0.64 1.77 -7.43
CA PHE A 60 -2.02 2.20 -7.66
C PHE A 60 -2.41 2.00 -9.12
N LEU A 61 -3.56 1.38 -9.36
CA LEU A 61 -4.11 1.20 -10.70
C LEU A 61 -5.06 2.36 -11.03
N LEU A 62 -4.70 3.13 -12.06
CA LEU A 62 -5.41 4.33 -12.52
C LEU A 62 -6.45 4.03 -13.60
N ASP A 63 -6.40 2.85 -14.22
CA ASP A 63 -7.28 2.42 -15.30
C ASP A 63 -8.63 1.83 -14.83
N ARG A 64 -8.87 1.83 -13.52
CA ARG A 64 -10.10 1.31 -12.91
C ARG A 64 -11.05 2.43 -12.47
N PRO A 65 -12.38 2.18 -12.48
CA PRO A 65 -13.36 3.15 -12.00
C PRO A 65 -13.18 3.50 -10.51
N THR A 66 -12.61 2.57 -9.74
CA THR A 66 -12.21 2.78 -8.35
C THR A 66 -10.70 2.68 -8.24
N LEU A 67 -10.09 3.74 -7.70
CA LEU A 67 -8.68 3.77 -7.40
C LEU A 67 -8.39 2.73 -6.30
N ALA A 68 -7.57 1.74 -6.64
CA ALA A 68 -7.16 0.68 -5.73
C ALA A 68 -5.63 0.63 -5.68
N GLY A 69 -5.09 0.41 -4.49
CA GLY A 69 -3.67 0.20 -4.31
C GLY A 69 -3.35 -0.89 -3.30
N ALA A 70 -2.12 -1.39 -3.38
CA ALA A 70 -1.55 -2.38 -2.48
C ALA A 70 -0.03 -2.19 -2.42
N ILE A 71 0.66 -2.95 -1.57
CA ILE A 71 2.12 -3.01 -1.58
C ILE A 71 2.56 -3.76 -2.84
N SER A 72 3.51 -3.18 -3.57
CA SER A 72 4.13 -3.80 -4.72
C SER A 72 5.01 -4.97 -4.29
N LEU A 73 4.87 -6.11 -4.97
CA LEU A 73 5.79 -7.25 -4.85
C LEU A 73 7.11 -6.92 -5.57
N ASN A 74 8.02 -6.26 -4.87
CA ASN A 74 9.34 -5.91 -5.38
C ASN A 74 10.43 -6.04 -4.29
N GLU A 75 11.61 -5.49 -4.54
CA GLU A 75 12.75 -5.56 -3.61
C GLU A 75 12.45 -5.03 -2.19
N HIS A 76 11.45 -4.15 -2.05
CA HIS A 76 11.03 -3.61 -0.75
C HIS A 76 10.00 -4.48 -0.02
N TYR A 77 9.50 -5.55 -0.66
CA TYR A 77 8.45 -6.40 -0.08
C TYR A 77 8.94 -7.28 1.07
N ASP A 78 10.07 -7.98 0.89
CA ASP A 78 10.63 -8.82 1.95
C ASP A 78 11.07 -8.02 3.19
N PRO A 79 11.75 -6.87 3.05
CA PRO A 79 12.04 -5.99 4.19
C PRO A 79 10.80 -5.59 4.98
N ILE A 80 9.71 -5.20 4.31
CA ILE A 80 8.50 -4.79 5.02
C ILE A 80 7.82 -5.96 5.72
N ARG A 81 7.80 -7.15 5.12
CA ARG A 81 7.28 -8.36 5.79
C ARG A 81 8.08 -8.69 7.05
N ARG A 82 9.40 -8.62 6.99
CA ARG A 82 10.26 -8.83 8.17
C ARG A 82 10.00 -7.78 9.25
N PHE A 83 9.81 -6.52 8.87
CA PHE A 83 9.46 -5.46 9.81
C PHE A 83 8.16 -5.79 10.60
N PHE A 84 7.12 -6.28 9.93
CA PHE A 84 5.87 -6.68 10.62
C PHE A 84 6.04 -7.92 11.48
N MET A 85 6.83 -8.90 11.02
CA MET A 85 7.14 -10.09 11.82
C MET A 85 7.95 -9.75 13.08
N GLU A 86 9.00 -8.93 12.95
CA GLU A 86 9.91 -8.59 14.05
C GLU A 86 9.25 -7.72 15.13
N HIS A 87 8.37 -6.80 14.73
CA HIS A 87 7.79 -5.82 15.66
C HIS A 87 6.41 -6.19 16.19
N PHE A 88 5.66 -7.02 15.47
CA PHE A 88 4.27 -7.33 15.81
C PHE A 88 3.95 -8.83 15.84
N ASP A 89 4.93 -9.71 15.57
CA ASP A 89 4.72 -11.14 15.36
C ASP A 89 3.60 -11.40 14.33
N TYR A 90 3.54 -10.56 13.30
CA TYR A 90 2.43 -10.49 12.35
C TYR A 90 2.90 -10.77 10.92
N THR A 91 2.14 -11.61 10.21
CA THR A 91 2.36 -11.89 8.78
C THR A 91 1.39 -11.07 7.94
N LEU A 92 1.90 -10.18 7.10
CA LEU A 92 1.10 -9.41 6.16
C LEU A 92 0.35 -10.32 5.18
N CYS A 93 -0.95 -10.05 5.04
CA CYS A 93 -1.80 -10.57 3.97
C CYS A 93 -2.12 -9.47 2.95
N TYR A 94 -2.67 -9.87 1.80
CA TYR A 94 -3.02 -8.94 0.73
C TYR A 94 -4.06 -7.87 1.18
N GLU A 95 -5.01 -8.25 2.03
CA GLU A 95 -6.00 -7.32 2.59
C GLU A 95 -5.33 -6.23 3.44
N ASP A 96 -4.26 -6.56 4.15
CA ASP A 96 -3.50 -5.63 4.99
C ASP A 96 -2.73 -4.63 4.14
N GLU A 97 -2.16 -5.10 3.04
CA GLU A 97 -1.48 -4.26 2.04
C GLU A 97 -2.43 -3.23 1.44
N ILE A 98 -3.68 -3.64 1.13
CA ILE A 98 -4.74 -2.73 0.68
C ILE A 98 -5.09 -1.73 1.77
N LEU A 99 -5.17 -2.15 3.03
CA LEU A 99 -5.47 -1.25 4.15
C LEU A 99 -4.37 -0.19 4.34
N ILE A 100 -3.10 -0.56 4.19
CA ILE A 100 -1.97 0.40 4.21
C ILE A 100 -2.16 1.43 3.09
N ALA A 101 -2.39 0.97 1.86
CA ALA A 101 -2.56 1.85 0.70
C ALA A 101 -3.76 2.80 0.90
N ASN A 102 -4.91 2.26 1.33
CA ASN A 102 -6.12 3.06 1.62
C ASN A 102 -5.90 4.08 2.73
N THR A 103 -5.07 3.76 3.72
CA THR A 103 -4.74 4.70 4.81
C THR A 103 -3.88 5.84 4.28
N PHE A 104 -2.87 5.54 3.46
CA PHE A 104 -2.08 6.56 2.80
C PHE A 104 -2.90 7.43 1.83
N MET A 105 -3.84 6.84 1.10
CA MET A 105 -4.74 7.57 0.17
C MET A 105 -5.57 8.66 0.85
N LYS A 106 -5.90 8.50 2.14
CA LYS A 106 -6.68 9.50 2.89
C LYS A 106 -5.86 10.74 3.26
N THR A 107 -4.52 10.67 3.18
CA THR A 107 -3.64 11.79 3.51
C THR A 107 -3.75 12.90 2.48
N ASN A 108 -3.55 14.15 2.91
CA ASN A 108 -3.51 15.29 1.98
C ASN A 108 -2.36 15.17 0.99
N ARG A 109 -1.24 14.59 1.44
CA ARG A 109 -0.06 14.38 0.59
C ARG A 109 -0.35 13.50 -0.61
N PHE A 110 -1.12 12.42 -0.41
CA PHE A 110 -1.55 11.58 -1.53
C PHE A 110 -2.41 12.36 -2.53
N LYS A 111 -3.37 13.17 -2.05
CA LYS A 111 -4.26 13.96 -2.92
C LYS A 111 -3.48 14.94 -3.81
N GLU A 112 -2.45 15.59 -3.25
CA GLU A 112 -1.53 16.46 -4.00
C GLU A 112 -0.80 15.67 -5.09
N ILE A 113 -0.19 14.54 -4.72
CA ILE A 113 0.56 13.68 -5.65
C ILE A 113 -0.34 13.19 -6.78
N TYR A 114 -1.50 12.65 -6.43
CA TYR A 114 -2.46 12.12 -7.39
C TYR A 114 -2.95 13.20 -8.37
N THR A 115 -3.27 14.39 -7.86
CA THR A 115 -3.73 15.51 -8.71
C THR A 115 -2.62 15.97 -9.66
N ASN A 116 -1.39 16.12 -9.16
CA ASN A 116 -0.24 16.50 -9.98
C ASN A 116 0.07 15.43 -11.04
N TYR A 117 0.07 14.16 -10.67
CA TYR A 117 0.34 13.05 -11.57
C TYR A 117 -0.72 12.95 -12.67
N THR A 118 -2.00 12.96 -12.30
CA THR A 118 -3.12 12.87 -13.26
C THR A 118 -3.25 14.10 -14.16
N SER A 119 -2.84 15.29 -13.71
CA SER A 119 -2.81 16.50 -14.55
C SER A 119 -1.70 16.46 -15.62
N ASN A 120 -0.61 15.74 -15.34
CA ASN A 120 0.51 15.58 -16.26
C ASN A 120 0.33 14.40 -17.23
N ILE A 121 -0.52 13.43 -16.90
CA ILE A 121 -0.89 12.34 -17.80
C ILE A 121 -1.80 12.90 -18.90
N LYS A 122 -1.32 12.91 -20.14
CA LYS A 122 -2.18 13.11 -21.31
C LYS A 122 -3.12 11.91 -21.43
N ARG A 123 -4.32 12.00 -20.85
CA ARG A 123 -5.35 10.97 -21.06
C ARG A 123 -5.68 10.92 -22.56
N PRO A 124 -5.49 9.78 -23.25
CA PRO A 124 -5.73 9.68 -24.69
C PRO A 124 -7.18 9.98 -25.10
N HIS A 125 -8.13 10.05 -24.16
CA HIS A 125 -9.55 10.31 -24.42
C HIS A 125 -10.04 11.75 -24.18
N GLU A 126 -9.20 12.67 -23.66
CA GLU A 126 -9.64 14.07 -23.40
C GLU A 126 -9.37 15.04 -24.56
N SER A 127 -8.82 14.59 -25.69
CA SER A 127 -8.56 15.42 -26.87
C SER A 127 -9.78 15.65 -27.79
N ILE A 128 -10.98 15.17 -27.44
CA ILE A 128 -12.17 15.27 -28.30
C ILE A 128 -13.36 15.92 -27.59
N VAL A 129 -13.18 17.02 -26.84
CA VAL A 129 -14.29 17.97 -26.59
C VAL A 129 -13.75 19.40 -26.42
N ARG A 130 -13.02 19.91 -27.42
CA ARG A 130 -12.83 21.37 -27.59
C ARG A 130 -12.88 21.72 -29.07
N SER A 131 -14.01 21.41 -29.70
CA SER A 131 -14.49 22.18 -30.83
C SER A 131 -16.00 22.04 -30.90
N SER A 132 -16.64 23.12 -31.32
CA SER A 132 -18.07 23.27 -31.62
C SER A 132 -18.92 23.95 -30.53
N TYR A 133 -19.13 25.24 -30.82
CA TYR A 133 -20.18 26.20 -30.43
C TYR A 133 -19.93 27.10 -29.22
#